data_AF-A0AB39UW00-F1
#
_entry.id   AF-A0AB39UW00-F1
#
_cell.length_a   1.000
_cell.length_b   1.000
_cell.length_c   1.000
_cell.angle_alpha   90.00
_cell.angle_beta   90.00
_cell.angle_gamma   90.00
#
_symmetry.space_group_name_H-M   'P 1'
#
loop_
_entity.id
_entity.type
_entity.pdbx_description
1 polymer ?
#
loop_
_entity_poly.entity_id
_entity_poly.type
_entity_poly.pdbx_seq_one_letter_code
_entity_poly.pdbx_strand_id
1 'polypeptide(L)'
;MPARILILLLGLLLISGTPARGAGWEDNTEDQARLESIRKQLANLQGWMGQARARQSRLERELADLERDIQALTRTARQLAEETEAIEKELDDLRNREQALSRDLDVQTRQLGKALREQWKLGQQPALKLMLSGNSPADIDRMLTYLRKTGEARQALIRRTRALMEEIRKVRADILGRNQALLERKAAAEKNRARLAERKAERTRLLAALQKDISGKAGQISKLERDQKELESLVQEVEKSLTELDRSPDARPFAQLRRKLPWPLEGEIVRRFGEQFQSGARSTGMVIAARPEAPVRAIHHGRVIFADWLRGFGLLMILDHGDGYMSLYGYNQALLRSPGNGSAVVT
;
A
#
# COMPACT_ATOMS: atom_id res chain seq x y z
N MET A 1 -19.41 4.23 -33.12
CA MET A 1 -20.87 4.10 -33.32
C MET A 1 -21.58 5.00 -32.32
N PRO A 2 -22.19 6.11 -32.75
CA PRO A 2 -22.97 6.97 -31.87
C PRO A 2 -24.46 6.75 -32.14
N ALA A 3 -25.24 6.39 -31.12
CA ALA A 3 -26.70 6.39 -31.23
C ALA A 3 -27.25 7.40 -30.21
N ARG A 4 -27.45 8.63 -30.69
CA ARG A 4 -28.50 9.52 -30.21
C ARG A 4 -29.72 9.26 -31.08
N ILE A 5 -30.88 9.02 -30.48
CA ILE A 5 -32.18 9.09 -31.17
C ILE A 5 -33.09 10.04 -30.38
N LEU A 6 -33.61 10.99 -31.15
CA LEU A 6 -34.64 11.99 -30.89
C LEU A 6 -35.84 11.60 -31.78
N ILE A 7 -37.09 11.76 -31.31
CA ILE A 7 -38.37 12.02 -32.04
C ILE A 7 -39.50 11.81 -30.99
N LEU A 8 -40.24 12.83 -30.51
CA LEU A 8 -41.34 13.65 -31.05
C LEU A 8 -42.73 12.97 -31.15
N LEU A 9 -43.69 13.65 -30.49
CA LEU A 9 -45.10 13.95 -30.84
C LEU A 9 -46.28 13.00 -30.48
N LEU A 10 -47.09 13.54 -29.55
CA LEU A 10 -48.50 13.96 -29.69
C LEU A 10 -49.62 12.89 -29.79
N GLY A 11 -50.59 12.97 -28.87
CA GLY A 11 -51.91 12.35 -29.02
C GLY A 11 -52.81 12.52 -27.79
N LEU A 12 -53.74 13.47 -27.87
CA LEU A 12 -54.75 13.89 -26.90
C LEU A 12 -56.01 12.99 -26.96
N LEU A 13 -56.62 12.54 -25.83
CA LEU A 13 -58.08 12.62 -25.53
C LEU A 13 -58.56 11.94 -24.20
N LEU A 14 -59.00 12.79 -23.26
CA LEU A 14 -60.23 12.82 -22.43
C LEU A 14 -60.93 11.57 -21.78
N ILE A 15 -61.03 11.67 -20.43
CA ILE A 15 -62.17 11.51 -19.47
C ILE A 15 -62.80 10.14 -19.11
N SER A 16 -62.62 9.77 -17.82
CA SER A 16 -63.61 9.52 -16.74
C SER A 16 -62.85 8.77 -15.61
N GLY A 17 -63.04 8.89 -14.29
CA GLY A 17 -64.09 9.39 -13.41
C GLY A 17 -64.11 8.55 -12.11
N THR A 18 -63.14 8.75 -11.19
CA THR A 18 -63.09 8.34 -9.73
C THR A 18 -63.21 6.85 -9.31
N PRO A 19 -62.76 6.41 -8.11
CA PRO A 19 -62.00 7.11 -7.06
C PRO A 19 -60.62 6.49 -6.73
N ALA A 20 -59.82 7.28 -6.02
CA ALA A 20 -58.51 6.94 -5.49
C ALA A 20 -58.55 5.70 -4.58
N ARG A 21 -57.81 4.66 -5.01
CA ARG A 21 -57.39 3.50 -4.21
C ARG A 21 -56.32 3.98 -3.24
N GLY A 22 -56.43 3.56 -1.98
CA GLY A 22 -55.57 4.01 -0.88
C GLY A 22 -54.08 3.79 -1.14
N ALA A 23 -53.29 4.84 -0.89
CA ALA A 23 -51.85 4.80 -0.73
C ALA A 23 -51.58 5.06 0.76
N GLY A 24 -51.09 4.03 1.45
CA GLY A 24 -50.89 4.04 2.90
C GLY A 24 -50.14 2.78 3.32
N TRP A 25 -49.06 2.46 2.60
CA TRP A 25 -48.19 1.30 2.84
C TRP A 25 -46.74 1.57 2.37
N GLU A 26 -46.30 2.82 2.17
CA GLU A 26 -45.04 3.12 1.47
C GLU A 26 -43.86 3.55 2.37
N ASP A 27 -44.09 3.97 3.63
CA ASP A 27 -43.03 4.56 4.45
C ASP A 27 -42.00 3.53 4.99
N ASN A 28 -42.41 2.31 5.35
CA ASN A 28 -41.47 1.31 5.90
C ASN A 28 -40.56 0.69 4.81
N THR A 29 -41.02 0.66 3.55
CA THR A 29 -40.21 0.19 2.42
C THR A 29 -39.11 1.17 2.02
N GLU A 30 -39.35 2.47 2.17
CA GLU A 30 -38.39 3.51 1.80
C GLU A 30 -37.24 3.61 2.82
N ASP A 31 -37.54 3.48 4.11
CA ASP A 31 -36.53 3.45 5.18
C ASP A 31 -35.67 2.18 5.13
N GLN A 32 -36.27 1.01 4.82
CA GLN A 32 -35.52 -0.23 4.59
C GLN A 32 -34.61 -0.13 3.36
N ALA A 33 -35.08 0.47 2.26
CA ALA A 33 -34.26 0.72 1.07
C ALA A 33 -33.09 1.69 1.36
N ARG A 34 -33.32 2.72 2.19
CA ARG A 34 -32.26 3.62 2.68
C ARG A 34 -31.21 2.88 3.49
N LEU A 35 -31.62 2.06 4.46
CA LEU A 35 -30.70 1.28 5.28
C LEU A 35 -29.82 0.34 4.43
N GLU A 36 -30.42 -0.32 3.44
CA GLU A 36 -29.69 -1.19 2.52
C GLU A 36 -28.68 -0.41 1.66
N SER A 37 -29.06 0.79 1.20
CA SER A 37 -28.16 1.68 0.45
C SER A 37 -26.95 2.13 1.28
N ILE A 38 -27.16 2.48 2.55
CA ILE A 38 -26.10 2.89 3.49
C ILE A 38 -25.17 1.72 3.80
N ARG A 39 -25.72 0.52 4.08
CA ARG A 39 -24.91 -0.70 4.27
C ARG A 39 -24.06 -1.03 3.06
N LYS A 40 -24.60 -0.87 1.84
CA LYS A 40 -23.86 -1.07 0.59
C LYS A 40 -22.73 -0.05 0.42
N GLN A 41 -22.97 1.22 0.77
CA GLN A 41 -21.93 2.26 0.76
C GLN A 41 -20.83 1.95 1.77
N LEU A 42 -21.19 1.52 2.99
CA LEU A 42 -20.25 1.13 4.04
C LEU A 42 -19.37 -0.05 3.60
N ALA A 43 -19.96 -1.08 3.00
CA ALA A 43 -19.22 -2.24 2.49
C ALA A 43 -18.23 -1.85 1.38
N ASN A 44 -18.64 -0.99 0.44
CA ASN A 44 -17.76 -0.49 -0.63
C ASN A 44 -16.60 0.34 -0.05
N LEU A 45 -16.88 1.16 0.96
CA LEU A 45 -15.90 1.99 1.64
C LEU A 45 -14.83 1.14 2.36
N GLN A 46 -15.27 0.16 3.14
CA GLN A 46 -14.39 -0.79 3.83
C GLN A 46 -13.53 -1.59 2.82
N GLY A 47 -14.13 -2.04 1.72
CA GLY A 47 -13.42 -2.74 0.65
C GLY A 47 -12.31 -1.88 0.04
N TRP A 48 -12.61 -0.61 -0.27
CA TRP A 48 -11.62 0.33 -0.82
C TRP A 48 -10.47 0.60 0.16
N MET A 49 -10.76 0.82 1.45
CA MET A 49 -9.73 1.03 2.47
C MET A 49 -8.85 -0.20 2.66
N GLY A 50 -9.44 -1.40 2.65
CA GLY A 50 -8.70 -2.66 2.69
C GLY A 50 -7.73 -2.81 1.52
N GLN A 51 -8.18 -2.51 0.30
CA GLN A 51 -7.33 -2.52 -0.90
C GLN A 51 -6.20 -1.48 -0.83
N ALA A 52 -6.49 -0.27 -0.33
CA ALA A 52 -5.49 0.78 -0.18
C ALA A 52 -4.40 0.40 0.83
N ARG A 53 -4.79 -0.11 2.01
CA ARG A 53 -3.86 -0.60 3.04
C ARG A 53 -3.03 -1.78 2.52
N ALA A 54 -3.65 -2.75 1.85
CA ALA A 54 -2.94 -3.90 1.26
C ALA A 54 -1.90 -3.48 0.21
N ARG A 55 -2.21 -2.46 -0.61
CA ARG A 55 -1.27 -1.91 -1.59
C ARG A 55 -0.10 -1.21 -0.90
N GLN A 56 -0.35 -0.41 0.13
CA GLN A 56 0.71 0.23 0.91
C GLN A 56 1.65 -0.82 1.51
N SER A 57 1.12 -1.82 2.23
CA SER A 57 1.94 -2.88 2.82
C SER A 57 2.68 -3.74 1.78
N ARG A 58 2.21 -3.78 0.53
CA ARG A 58 2.95 -4.41 -0.58
C ARG A 58 4.14 -3.55 -1.01
N LEU A 59 3.93 -2.25 -1.25
CA LEU A 59 4.99 -1.31 -1.65
C LEU A 59 6.07 -1.18 -0.57
N GLU A 60 5.70 -1.20 0.71
CA GLU A 60 6.64 -1.20 1.83
C GLU A 60 7.51 -2.47 1.86
N ARG A 61 6.93 -3.64 1.56
CA ARG A 61 7.69 -4.89 1.43
C ARG A 61 8.64 -4.86 0.24
N GLU A 62 8.16 -4.41 -0.92
CA GLU A 62 8.99 -4.23 -2.12
C GLU A 62 10.17 -3.27 -1.85
N LEU A 63 9.95 -2.19 -1.10
CA LEU A 63 11.01 -1.26 -0.68
C LEU A 63 12.01 -1.92 0.26
N ALA A 64 11.55 -2.70 1.24
CA ALA A 64 12.42 -3.40 2.17
C ALA A 64 13.33 -4.41 1.46
N ASP A 65 12.78 -5.18 0.50
CA ASP A 65 13.56 -6.12 -0.31
C ASP A 65 14.58 -5.39 -1.18
N LEU A 66 14.19 -4.27 -1.78
CA LEU A 66 15.07 -3.43 -2.58
C LEU A 66 16.22 -2.81 -1.76
N GLU A 67 15.97 -2.40 -0.51
CA GLU A 67 17.01 -1.90 0.38
C GLU A 67 17.99 -3.00 0.80
N ARG A 68 17.52 -4.24 1.04
CA ARG A 68 18.38 -5.40 1.28
C ARG A 68 19.28 -5.69 0.09
N ASP A 69 18.73 -5.65 -1.12
CA ASP A 69 19.49 -5.82 -2.37
C ASP A 69 20.57 -4.75 -2.53
N ILE A 70 20.21 -3.47 -2.31
CA ILE A 70 21.16 -2.35 -2.36
C ILE A 70 22.28 -2.55 -1.34
N GLN A 71 21.96 -3.00 -0.13
CA GLN A 71 22.95 -3.27 0.91
C GLN A 71 23.89 -4.42 0.50
N ALA A 72 23.36 -5.52 -0.03
CA ALA A 72 24.15 -6.65 -0.50
C ALA A 72 25.08 -6.27 -1.66
N LEU A 73 24.57 -5.52 -2.64
CA LEU A 73 25.35 -4.99 -3.76
C LEU A 73 26.44 -4.02 -3.29
N THR A 74 26.17 -3.22 -2.26
CA THR A 74 27.14 -2.27 -1.69
C THR A 74 28.27 -3.00 -0.95
N ARG A 75 27.95 -4.05 -0.18
CA ARG A 75 28.96 -4.93 0.44
C ARG A 75 29.83 -5.61 -0.62
N THR A 76 29.19 -6.12 -1.67
CA THR A 76 29.89 -6.74 -2.81
C THR A 76 30.80 -5.74 -3.52
N ALA A 77 30.37 -4.48 -3.70
CA ALA A 77 31.21 -3.43 -4.29
C ALA A 77 32.48 -3.18 -3.48
N ARG A 78 32.34 -3.12 -2.15
CA ARG A 78 33.48 -2.94 -1.24
C ARG A 78 34.44 -4.12 -1.30
N GLN A 79 33.93 -5.34 -1.24
CA GLN A 79 34.76 -6.54 -1.34
C GLN A 79 35.52 -6.59 -2.68
N LEU A 80 34.85 -6.30 -3.81
CA LEU A 80 35.51 -6.27 -5.12
C LEU A 80 36.58 -5.18 -5.21
N ALA A 81 36.38 -4.03 -4.56
CA ALA A 81 37.40 -2.99 -4.49
C ALA A 81 38.63 -3.44 -3.69
N GLU A 82 38.42 -4.03 -2.51
CA GLU A 82 39.49 -4.58 -1.66
C GLU A 82 40.26 -5.71 -2.38
N GLU A 83 39.56 -6.60 -3.09
CA GLU A 83 40.18 -7.66 -3.92
C GLU A 83 40.98 -7.09 -5.09
N THR A 84 40.47 -6.03 -5.75
CA THR A 84 41.15 -5.36 -6.87
C THR A 84 42.44 -4.70 -6.40
N GLU A 85 42.39 -3.97 -5.28
CA GLU A 85 43.56 -3.31 -4.69
C GLU A 85 44.62 -4.33 -4.27
N ALA A 86 44.21 -5.45 -3.67
CA ALA A 86 45.12 -6.53 -3.30
C ALA A 86 45.84 -7.12 -4.53
N ILE A 87 45.11 -7.40 -5.62
CA ILE A 87 45.71 -7.92 -6.86
C ILE A 87 46.65 -6.90 -7.51
N GLU A 88 46.30 -5.62 -7.50
CA GLU A 88 47.16 -4.55 -8.04
C GLU A 88 48.46 -4.44 -7.25
N LYS A 89 48.40 -4.52 -5.92
CA LYS A 89 49.60 -4.54 -5.07
C LYS A 89 50.48 -5.77 -5.33
N GLU A 90 49.88 -6.96 -5.42
CA GLU A 90 50.61 -8.19 -5.76
C GLU A 90 51.27 -8.10 -7.15
N LEU A 91 50.60 -7.51 -8.13
CA LEU A 91 51.15 -7.29 -9.47
C LEU A 91 52.37 -6.37 -9.45
N ASP A 92 52.34 -5.31 -8.65
CA ASP A 92 53.47 -4.39 -8.52
C ASP A 92 54.66 -5.07 -7.83
N ASP A 93 54.41 -5.86 -6.77
CA ASP A 93 55.45 -6.67 -6.13
C ASP A 93 56.08 -7.68 -7.11
N LEU A 94 55.26 -8.36 -7.91
CA LEU A 94 55.73 -9.30 -8.94
C LEU A 94 56.55 -8.61 -10.04
N ARG A 95 56.12 -7.43 -10.51
CA ARG A 95 56.86 -6.63 -11.50
C ARG A 95 58.20 -6.16 -10.96
N ASN A 96 58.24 -5.71 -9.71
CA ASN A 96 59.49 -5.32 -9.04
C ASN A 96 60.44 -6.52 -8.92
N ARG A 97 59.91 -7.69 -8.57
CA ARG A 97 60.68 -8.94 -8.52
C ARG A 97 61.21 -9.35 -9.89
N GLU A 98 60.38 -9.29 -10.93
CA GLU A 98 60.80 -9.58 -12.31
C GLU A 98 61.94 -8.66 -12.74
N GLN A 99 61.83 -7.36 -12.45
CA GLN A 99 62.86 -6.39 -12.78
C GLN A 99 64.18 -6.68 -12.06
N ALA A 100 64.12 -7.01 -10.76
CA ALA A 100 65.30 -7.40 -9.98
C ALA A 100 65.97 -8.66 -10.56
N LEU A 101 65.19 -9.72 -10.82
CA LEU A 101 65.69 -10.95 -11.42
C LEU A 101 66.28 -10.73 -12.81
N SER A 102 65.68 -9.84 -13.62
CA SER A 102 66.21 -9.50 -14.94
C SER A 102 67.57 -8.78 -14.84
N ARG A 103 67.74 -7.87 -13.89
CA ARG A 103 69.04 -7.21 -13.64
C ARG A 103 70.10 -8.22 -13.20
N ASP A 104 69.73 -9.17 -12.34
CA ASP A 104 70.62 -10.26 -11.93
C ASP A 104 70.99 -11.16 -13.11
N LEU A 105 70.03 -11.52 -13.94
CA LEU A 105 70.25 -12.32 -15.15
C LEU A 105 71.23 -11.63 -16.10
N ASP A 106 71.11 -10.32 -16.30
CA ASP A 106 72.03 -9.53 -17.12
C ASP A 106 73.46 -9.55 -16.58
N VAL A 107 73.62 -9.41 -15.26
CA VAL A 107 74.93 -9.49 -14.59
C VAL A 107 75.54 -10.88 -14.77
N GLN A 108 74.79 -11.95 -14.50
CA GLN A 108 75.26 -13.33 -14.63
C GLN A 108 75.61 -13.66 -16.09
N THR A 109 74.81 -13.20 -17.05
CA THR A 109 75.05 -13.43 -18.49
C THR A 109 76.31 -12.72 -18.97
N ARG A 110 76.58 -11.49 -18.50
CA ARG A 110 77.85 -10.79 -18.78
C ARG A 110 79.05 -11.53 -18.19
N GLN A 111 78.96 -12.03 -16.96
CA GLN A 111 80.02 -12.82 -16.32
C GLN A 111 80.27 -14.13 -17.08
N LEU A 112 79.20 -14.82 -17.48
CA LEU A 112 79.29 -16.07 -18.22
C LEU A 112 79.92 -15.85 -19.59
N GLY A 113 79.51 -14.79 -20.30
CA GLY A 113 80.10 -14.40 -21.57
C GLY A 113 81.60 -14.09 -21.47
N LYS A 114 82.04 -13.39 -20.40
CA LYS A 114 83.48 -13.19 -20.12
C LYS A 114 84.18 -14.53 -19.89
N ALA A 115 83.64 -15.37 -19.02
CA ALA A 115 84.23 -16.67 -18.68
C ALA A 115 84.35 -17.62 -19.88
N LEU A 116 83.39 -17.59 -20.82
CA LEU A 116 83.41 -18.37 -22.05
C LEU A 116 84.41 -17.84 -23.08
N ARG A 117 84.53 -16.51 -23.22
CA ARG A 117 85.55 -15.90 -24.11
C ARG A 117 86.97 -16.22 -23.65
N GLU A 118 87.25 -16.13 -22.36
CA GLU A 118 88.56 -16.51 -21.83
C GLU A 118 88.86 -18.00 -22.00
N GLN A 119 87.85 -18.87 -21.87
CA GLN A 119 88.00 -20.29 -22.20
C GLN A 119 88.34 -20.50 -23.67
N TRP A 120 87.64 -19.81 -24.57
CA TRP A 120 87.84 -19.95 -26.00
C TRP A 120 89.27 -19.55 -26.40
N LYS A 121 89.82 -18.46 -25.82
CA LYS A 121 91.22 -18.03 -26.03
C LYS A 121 92.25 -19.08 -25.58
N LEU A 122 91.96 -19.83 -24.52
CA LEU A 122 92.83 -20.90 -24.00
C LEU A 122 92.82 -22.16 -24.89
N GLY A 123 91.85 -22.30 -25.79
CA GLY A 123 91.71 -23.43 -26.71
C GLY A 123 90.98 -24.66 -26.12
N GLN A 124 90.79 -25.70 -26.92
CA GLN A 124 89.95 -26.86 -26.56
C GLN A 124 90.60 -27.83 -25.55
N GLN A 125 91.93 -27.81 -25.39
CA GLN A 125 92.68 -28.78 -24.57
C GLN A 125 93.78 -28.09 -23.73
N PRO A 126 93.44 -27.16 -22.81
CA PRO A 126 94.43 -26.40 -22.04
C PRO A 126 95.27 -27.29 -21.10
N ALA A 127 94.69 -28.38 -20.59
CA ALA A 127 95.40 -29.34 -19.73
C ALA A 127 96.48 -30.13 -20.51
N LEU A 128 96.15 -30.64 -21.70
CA LEU A 128 97.11 -31.36 -22.56
C LEU A 128 98.24 -30.45 -23.03
N LYS A 129 97.91 -29.21 -23.44
CA LYS A 129 98.90 -28.22 -23.84
C LYS A 129 99.88 -27.88 -22.72
N LEU A 130 99.40 -27.86 -21.48
CA LEU A 130 100.23 -27.61 -20.29
C LEU A 130 101.14 -28.80 -19.94
N MET A 131 100.63 -30.04 -20.06
CA MET A 131 101.45 -31.23 -19.85
C MET A 131 102.59 -31.33 -20.87
N LEU A 132 102.36 -30.86 -22.09
CA LEU A 132 103.32 -30.89 -23.19
C LEU A 132 104.29 -29.69 -23.22
N SER A 133 104.10 -28.67 -22.37
CA SER A 133 104.93 -27.45 -22.40
C SER A 133 106.24 -27.54 -21.60
N GLY A 134 106.57 -28.69 -21.02
CA GLY A 134 107.83 -28.91 -20.30
C GLY A 134 107.91 -28.32 -18.88
N ASN A 135 106.78 -28.06 -18.23
CA ASN A 135 106.73 -27.52 -16.87
C ASN A 135 107.08 -28.57 -15.79
N SER A 136 107.46 -28.12 -14.59
CA SER A 136 107.72 -29.02 -13.46
C SER A 136 106.44 -29.75 -13.01
N PRO A 137 106.53 -30.99 -12.47
CA PRO A 137 105.35 -31.74 -11.99
C PRO A 137 104.50 -30.97 -10.96
N ALA A 138 105.13 -30.18 -10.08
CA ALA A 138 104.43 -29.38 -9.07
C ALA A 138 103.65 -28.20 -9.68
N ASP A 139 104.16 -27.60 -10.76
CA ASP A 139 103.44 -26.54 -11.49
C ASP A 139 102.23 -27.10 -12.23
N ILE A 140 102.36 -28.30 -12.80
CA ILE A 140 101.27 -28.99 -13.49
C ILE A 140 100.14 -29.29 -12.49
N ASP A 141 100.43 -29.83 -11.31
CA ASP A 141 99.42 -30.13 -10.28
C ASP A 141 98.64 -28.89 -9.82
N ARG A 142 99.35 -27.79 -9.52
CA ARG A 142 98.71 -26.51 -9.15
C ARG A 142 97.79 -26.00 -10.25
N MET A 143 98.25 -26.02 -11.49
CA MET A 143 97.48 -25.50 -12.61
C MET A 143 96.26 -26.38 -12.93
N LEU A 144 96.38 -27.72 -12.81
CA LEU A 144 95.25 -28.64 -12.91
C LEU A 144 94.20 -28.35 -11.82
N THR A 145 94.64 -28.05 -10.60
CA THR A 145 93.76 -27.62 -9.51
C THR A 145 93.03 -26.32 -9.86
N TYR A 146 93.71 -25.33 -10.44
CA TYR A 146 93.08 -24.08 -10.90
C TYR A 146 92.08 -24.31 -12.04
N LEU A 147 92.41 -25.15 -13.02
CA LEU A 147 91.48 -25.52 -14.10
C LEU A 147 90.22 -26.20 -13.55
N ARG A 148 90.36 -27.10 -12.57
CA ARG A 148 89.22 -27.72 -11.90
C ARG A 148 88.37 -26.69 -11.16
N LYS A 149 88.98 -25.82 -10.36
CA LYS A 149 88.26 -24.79 -9.59
C LYS A 149 87.54 -23.78 -10.48
N THR A 150 88.16 -23.36 -11.58
CA THR A 150 87.52 -22.48 -12.57
C THR A 150 86.39 -23.18 -13.32
N GLY A 151 86.54 -24.48 -13.62
CA GLY A 151 85.47 -25.31 -14.17
C GLY A 151 84.27 -25.43 -13.23
N GLU A 152 84.52 -25.72 -11.94
CA GLU A 152 83.49 -25.77 -10.89
C GLU A 152 82.72 -24.42 -10.78
N ALA A 153 83.46 -23.31 -10.75
CA ALA A 153 82.87 -21.96 -10.71
C ALA A 153 82.02 -21.65 -11.95
N ARG A 154 82.47 -22.04 -13.15
CA ARG A 154 81.71 -21.85 -14.40
C ARG A 154 80.44 -22.70 -14.42
N GLN A 155 80.50 -23.94 -13.95
CA GLN A 155 79.31 -24.78 -13.82
C GLN A 155 78.30 -24.20 -12.82
N ALA A 156 78.76 -23.64 -11.71
CA ALA A 156 77.90 -22.93 -10.76
C ALA A 156 77.22 -21.71 -11.40
N LEU A 157 77.95 -20.94 -12.21
CA LEU A 157 77.42 -19.80 -12.97
C LEU A 157 76.32 -20.23 -13.95
N ILE A 158 76.53 -21.28 -14.73
CA ILE A 158 75.53 -21.84 -15.66
C ILE A 158 74.27 -22.28 -14.91
N ARG A 159 74.42 -23.00 -13.78
CA ARG A 159 73.28 -23.43 -12.96
C ARG A 159 72.49 -22.23 -12.43
N ARG A 160 73.17 -21.19 -11.95
CA ARG A 160 72.53 -19.97 -11.44
C ARG A 160 71.80 -19.21 -12.55
N THR A 161 72.39 -19.05 -13.72
CA THR A 161 71.73 -18.42 -14.88
C THR A 161 70.46 -19.18 -15.28
N ARG A 162 70.52 -20.52 -15.36
CA ARG A 162 69.33 -21.35 -15.66
C ARG A 162 68.24 -21.21 -14.61
N ALA A 163 68.62 -21.20 -13.32
CA ALA A 163 67.66 -21.01 -12.23
C ALA A 163 66.96 -19.65 -12.30
N LEU A 164 67.70 -18.56 -12.58
CA LEU A 164 67.13 -17.22 -12.76
C LEU A 164 66.16 -17.17 -13.95
N MET A 165 66.50 -17.79 -15.08
CA MET A 165 65.60 -17.85 -16.24
C MET A 165 64.28 -18.57 -15.91
N GLU A 166 64.36 -19.68 -15.17
CA GLU A 166 63.16 -20.42 -14.75
C GLU A 166 62.32 -19.64 -13.72
N GLU A 167 62.97 -18.91 -12.80
CA GLU A 167 62.28 -18.05 -11.85
C GLU A 167 61.55 -16.89 -12.54
N ILE A 168 62.22 -16.22 -13.50
CA ILE A 168 61.59 -15.18 -14.34
C ILE A 168 60.41 -15.75 -15.12
N ARG A 169 60.55 -16.96 -15.69
CA ARG A 169 59.45 -17.63 -16.41
C ARG A 169 58.23 -17.84 -15.52
N LYS A 170 58.43 -18.28 -14.27
CA LYS A 170 57.36 -18.45 -13.28
C LYS A 170 56.71 -17.12 -12.91
N VAL A 171 57.52 -16.10 -12.55
CA VAL A 171 57.00 -14.77 -12.19
C VAL A 171 56.19 -14.16 -13.33
N ARG A 172 56.65 -14.29 -14.59
CA ARG A 172 55.88 -13.82 -15.75
C ARG A 172 54.55 -14.56 -15.93
N ALA A 173 54.53 -15.87 -15.73
CA ALA A 173 53.30 -16.65 -15.77
C ALA A 173 52.32 -16.19 -14.66
N ASP A 174 52.83 -15.92 -13.46
CA ASP A 174 52.03 -15.40 -12.35
C ASP A 174 51.45 -14.01 -12.68
N ILE A 175 52.27 -13.10 -13.24
CA ILE A 175 51.81 -11.77 -13.68
C ILE A 175 50.67 -11.89 -14.71
N LEU A 176 50.80 -12.80 -15.68
CA LEU A 176 49.73 -13.02 -16.68
C LEU A 176 48.45 -13.52 -16.01
N GLY A 177 48.54 -14.50 -15.10
CA GLY A 177 47.38 -15.00 -14.35
C GLY A 177 46.73 -13.92 -13.49
N ARG A 178 47.52 -13.08 -12.81
CA ARG A 178 47.01 -11.99 -11.97
C ARG A 178 46.38 -10.86 -12.79
N ASN A 179 46.92 -10.53 -13.96
CA ASN A 179 46.28 -9.57 -14.88
C ASN A 179 44.91 -10.07 -15.39
N GLN A 180 44.80 -11.37 -15.69
CA GLN A 180 43.52 -11.97 -16.09
C GLN A 180 42.51 -11.91 -14.94
N ALA A 181 42.92 -12.29 -13.73
CA ALA A 181 42.07 -12.17 -12.54
C ALA A 181 41.65 -10.71 -12.27
N LEU A 182 42.56 -9.75 -12.45
CA LEU A 182 42.26 -8.32 -12.30
C LEU A 182 41.17 -7.86 -13.29
N LEU A 183 41.27 -8.29 -14.56
CA LEU A 183 40.27 -7.97 -15.58
C LEU A 183 38.90 -8.53 -15.21
N GLU A 184 38.85 -9.78 -14.74
CA GLU A 184 37.60 -10.43 -14.30
C GLU A 184 36.98 -9.71 -13.09
N ARG A 185 37.79 -9.29 -12.11
CA ARG A 185 37.31 -8.51 -10.95
C ARG A 185 36.79 -7.14 -11.35
N LYS A 186 37.48 -6.43 -12.26
CA LYS A 186 37.01 -5.15 -12.79
C LYS A 186 35.70 -5.30 -13.57
N ALA A 187 35.55 -6.34 -14.38
CA ALA A 187 34.30 -6.62 -15.08
C ALA A 187 33.15 -6.94 -14.10
N ALA A 188 33.42 -7.72 -13.04
CA ALA A 188 32.45 -8.00 -11.98
C ALA A 188 32.05 -6.72 -11.23
N ALA A 189 33.01 -5.82 -10.95
CA ALA A 189 32.77 -4.54 -10.28
C ALA A 189 31.85 -3.63 -11.11
N GLU A 190 32.09 -3.52 -12.43
CA GLU A 190 31.23 -2.73 -13.32
C GLU A 190 29.81 -3.31 -13.41
N LYS A 191 29.67 -4.64 -13.50
CA LYS A 191 28.34 -5.29 -13.46
C LYS A 191 27.62 -5.02 -12.14
N ASN A 192 28.33 -5.07 -11.01
CA ASN A 192 27.77 -4.78 -9.70
C ASN A 192 27.36 -3.30 -9.58
N ARG A 193 28.18 -2.38 -10.11
CA ARG A 193 27.91 -0.95 -10.16
C ARG A 193 26.65 -0.63 -10.98
N ALA A 194 26.50 -1.25 -12.15
CA ALA A 194 25.32 -1.08 -12.99
C ALA A 194 24.04 -1.54 -12.27
N ARG A 195 24.08 -2.72 -11.64
CA ARG A 195 22.95 -3.23 -10.82
C ARG A 195 22.64 -2.33 -9.63
N LEU A 196 23.65 -1.83 -8.94
CA LEU A 196 23.45 -0.93 -7.81
C LEU A 196 22.79 0.38 -8.25
N ALA A 197 23.19 0.93 -9.39
CA ALA A 197 22.58 2.13 -9.97
C ALA A 197 21.12 1.89 -10.36
N GLU A 198 20.83 0.75 -11.00
CA GLU A 198 19.47 0.33 -11.35
C GLU A 198 18.57 0.22 -10.10
N ARG A 199 19.02 -0.51 -9.07
CA ARG A 199 18.27 -0.68 -7.81
C ARG A 199 18.06 0.64 -7.08
N LYS A 200 19.05 1.55 -7.08
CA LYS A 200 18.88 2.91 -6.54
C LYS A 200 17.86 3.73 -7.31
N ALA A 201 17.84 3.63 -8.65
CA ALA A 201 16.85 4.31 -9.47
C ALA A 201 15.44 3.77 -9.24
N GLU A 202 15.30 2.44 -9.12
CA GLU A 202 14.06 1.77 -8.73
C GLU A 202 13.56 2.24 -7.36
N ARG A 203 14.48 2.40 -6.38
CA ARG A 203 14.14 2.88 -5.03
C ARG A 203 13.57 4.29 -5.08
N THR A 204 14.18 5.17 -5.84
CA THR A 204 13.69 6.55 -6.01
C THR A 204 12.30 6.57 -6.66
N ARG A 205 12.06 5.72 -7.66
CA ARG A 205 10.73 5.60 -8.31
C ARG A 205 9.69 5.05 -7.34
N LEU A 206 10.03 4.02 -6.57
CA LEU A 206 9.13 3.40 -5.61
C LEU A 206 8.79 4.35 -4.45
N LEU A 207 9.76 5.10 -3.95
CA LEU A 207 9.54 6.13 -2.94
C LEU A 207 8.64 7.26 -3.46
N ALA A 208 8.83 7.70 -4.71
CA ALA A 208 7.95 8.70 -5.32
C ALA A 208 6.51 8.15 -5.51
N ALA A 209 6.36 6.89 -5.92
CA ALA A 209 5.07 6.23 -6.02
C ALA A 209 4.39 6.10 -4.65
N LEU A 210 5.14 5.67 -3.62
CA LEU A 210 4.66 5.56 -2.25
C LEU A 210 4.25 6.92 -1.69
N GLN A 211 5.05 7.97 -1.90
CA GLN A 211 4.72 9.32 -1.46
C GLN A 211 3.44 9.83 -2.14
N LYS A 212 3.25 9.55 -3.43
CA LYS A 212 2.02 9.91 -4.15
C LYS A 212 0.81 9.15 -3.63
N ASP A 213 0.96 7.85 -3.37
CA ASP A 213 -0.12 7.02 -2.83
C ASP A 213 -0.48 7.43 -1.39
N ILE A 214 0.51 7.68 -0.53
CA ILE A 214 0.30 8.15 0.84
C ILE A 214 -0.31 9.55 0.86
N SER A 215 0.24 10.53 0.14
CA SER A 215 -0.28 11.91 0.17
C SER A 215 -1.68 12.04 -0.44
N GLY A 216 -1.97 11.30 -1.51
CA GLY A 216 -3.29 11.30 -2.15
C GLY A 216 -4.35 10.55 -1.34
N LYS A 217 -3.97 9.47 -0.65
CA LYS A 217 -4.93 8.56 0.00
C LYS A 217 -4.95 8.67 1.53
N ALA A 218 -3.90 9.10 2.22
CA ALA A 218 -3.92 9.17 3.70
C ALA A 218 -4.95 10.19 4.20
N GLY A 219 -5.02 11.37 3.57
CA GLY A 219 -6.07 12.36 3.86
C GLY A 219 -7.47 11.86 3.53
N GLN A 220 -7.61 11.07 2.46
CA GLN A 220 -8.86 10.41 2.10
C GLN A 220 -9.22 9.31 3.09
N ILE A 221 -8.31 8.41 3.44
CA ILE A 221 -8.53 7.30 4.39
C ILE A 221 -8.97 7.87 5.74
N SER A 222 -8.28 8.87 6.30
CA SER A 222 -8.70 9.47 7.57
C SER A 222 -10.06 10.16 7.50
N LYS A 223 -10.45 10.70 6.33
CA LYS A 223 -11.79 11.24 6.11
C LYS A 223 -12.82 10.12 6.04
N LEU A 224 -12.56 9.10 5.23
CA LEU A 224 -13.41 7.94 5.04
C LEU A 224 -13.59 7.12 6.33
N GLU A 225 -12.60 7.07 7.22
CA GLU A 225 -12.73 6.46 8.55
C GLU A 225 -13.69 7.24 9.46
N ARG A 226 -13.72 8.58 9.34
CA ARG A 226 -14.72 9.40 10.04
C ARG A 226 -16.09 9.21 9.44
N ASP A 227 -16.19 9.27 8.11
CA ASP A 227 -17.43 9.07 7.37
C ASP A 227 -18.00 7.65 7.66
N GLN A 228 -17.14 6.64 7.76
CA GLN A 228 -17.51 5.27 8.16
C GLN A 228 -18.16 5.25 9.54
N LYS A 229 -17.52 5.88 10.54
CA LYS A 229 -18.06 5.93 11.92
C LYS A 229 -19.39 6.65 11.99
N GLU A 230 -19.54 7.74 11.23
CA GLU A 230 -20.79 8.49 11.15
C GLU A 230 -21.90 7.65 10.52
N LEU A 231 -21.62 6.99 9.38
CA LEU A 231 -22.55 6.07 8.72
C LEU A 231 -22.93 4.88 9.63
N GLU A 232 -21.98 4.30 10.37
CA GLU A 232 -22.26 3.23 11.34
C GLU A 232 -23.17 3.71 12.47
N SER A 233 -22.99 4.93 12.97
CA SER A 233 -23.88 5.51 13.99
C SER A 233 -25.29 5.77 13.44
N LEU A 234 -25.42 6.23 12.20
CA LEU A 234 -26.71 6.43 11.53
C LEU A 234 -27.45 5.10 11.30
N VAL A 235 -26.72 4.04 10.90
CA VAL A 235 -27.30 2.70 10.78
C VAL A 235 -27.86 2.22 12.12
N GLN A 236 -27.12 2.40 13.21
CA GLN A 236 -27.59 2.03 14.56
C GLN A 236 -28.80 2.85 15.01
N GLU A 237 -28.86 4.13 14.66
CA GLU A 237 -29.98 5.02 15.00
C GLU A 237 -31.25 4.62 14.24
N VAL A 238 -31.15 4.41 12.92
CA VAL A 238 -32.27 3.95 12.07
C VAL A 238 -32.75 2.56 12.51
N GLU A 239 -31.84 1.63 12.82
CA GLU A 239 -32.21 0.30 13.34
C GLU A 239 -32.95 0.38 14.68
N LYS A 240 -32.51 1.24 15.62
CA LYS A 240 -33.22 1.47 16.89
C LYS A 240 -34.62 2.02 16.67
N SER A 241 -34.77 3.02 15.81
CA SER A 241 -36.08 3.60 15.48
C SER A 241 -37.02 2.57 14.84
N LEU A 242 -36.51 1.70 13.95
CA LEU A 242 -37.29 0.61 13.35
C LEU A 242 -37.70 -0.46 14.36
N THR A 243 -36.89 -0.71 15.40
CA THR A 243 -37.17 -1.75 16.42
C THR A 243 -38.10 -1.26 17.54
N GLU A 244 -38.09 0.04 17.85
CA GLU A 244 -38.97 0.68 18.85
C GLU A 244 -40.41 0.91 18.36
N LEU A 245 -40.65 0.81 17.04
CA LEU A 245 -41.98 0.88 16.43
C LEU A 245 -42.85 -0.36 16.69
N ASP A 246 -42.26 -1.50 17.08
CA ASP A 246 -42.96 -2.80 17.19
C ASP A 246 -43.42 -3.16 18.62
N ARG A 247 -43.26 -2.27 19.61
CA ARG A 247 -43.60 -2.58 21.01
C ARG A 247 -44.35 -1.46 21.73
N SER A 248 -45.68 -1.58 21.82
CA SER A 248 -46.43 -1.06 22.96
C SER A 248 -47.57 -2.02 23.37
N PRO A 249 -47.62 -2.55 24.62
CA PRO A 249 -48.33 -3.79 24.93
C PRO A 249 -49.74 -3.68 25.56
N ASP A 250 -50.38 -2.51 25.60
CA ASP A 250 -51.57 -2.33 26.48
C ASP A 250 -52.78 -1.57 25.88
N ALA A 251 -52.92 -1.52 24.55
CA ALA A 251 -54.11 -0.96 23.92
C ALA A 251 -55.07 -2.09 23.47
N ARG A 252 -56.25 -2.20 24.10
CA ARG A 252 -57.34 -3.02 23.52
C ARG A 252 -57.66 -2.47 22.13
N PRO A 253 -57.97 -3.30 21.12
CA PRO A 253 -58.22 -2.81 19.76
C PRO A 253 -59.36 -1.78 19.73
N PHE A 254 -59.13 -0.62 19.10
CA PHE A 254 -60.07 0.50 19.07
C PHE A 254 -61.47 0.09 18.56
N ALA A 255 -61.52 -0.84 17.59
CA ALA A 255 -62.75 -1.39 17.03
C ALA A 255 -63.69 -2.02 18.09
N GLN A 256 -63.15 -2.58 19.17
CA GLN A 256 -63.92 -3.25 20.22
C GLN A 256 -64.58 -2.26 21.20
N LEU A 257 -64.25 -0.97 21.12
CA LEU A 257 -64.74 0.09 22.01
C LEU A 257 -65.92 0.88 21.43
N ARG A 258 -66.59 0.35 20.40
CA ARG A 258 -67.78 0.99 19.81
C ARG A 258 -68.82 1.30 20.90
N ARG A 259 -69.23 2.57 21.00
CA ARG A 259 -70.15 3.12 22.03
C ARG A 259 -69.62 3.11 23.47
N LYS A 260 -68.36 2.75 23.70
CA LYS A 260 -67.70 2.71 25.02
C LYS A 260 -66.53 3.70 25.13
N LEU A 261 -66.33 4.53 24.11
CA LEU A 261 -65.29 5.55 24.11
C LEU A 261 -65.68 6.70 25.07
N PRO A 262 -64.76 7.17 25.92
CA PRO A 262 -64.98 8.36 26.73
C PRO A 262 -65.18 9.59 25.85
N TRP A 263 -65.91 10.57 26.38
CA TRP A 263 -66.07 11.87 25.72
C TRP A 263 -64.75 12.64 25.76
N PRO A 264 -64.38 13.33 24.68
CA PRO A 264 -63.15 14.13 24.65
C PRO A 264 -63.28 15.41 25.48
N LEU A 265 -64.49 15.93 25.66
CA LEU A 265 -64.76 17.16 26.40
C LEU A 265 -66.25 17.14 26.82
N GLU A 266 -66.57 17.79 27.93
CA GLU A 266 -67.95 18.00 28.38
C GLU A 266 -68.50 19.32 27.81
N GLY A 267 -69.57 19.26 27.03
CA GLY A 267 -70.19 20.45 26.44
C GLY A 267 -71.41 20.16 25.58
N GLU A 268 -72.14 21.21 25.19
CA GLU A 268 -73.29 21.08 24.30
C GLU A 268 -72.85 20.80 22.87
N ILE A 269 -73.53 19.88 22.19
CA ILE A 269 -73.24 19.57 20.79
C ILE A 269 -73.84 20.66 19.91
N VAL A 270 -72.98 21.53 19.38
CA VAL A 270 -73.34 22.63 18.46
C VAL A 270 -73.55 22.11 17.04
N ARG A 271 -72.94 20.98 16.69
CA ARG A 271 -73.07 20.36 15.37
C ARG A 271 -72.87 18.85 15.42
N ARG A 272 -73.72 18.10 14.74
CA ARG A 272 -73.62 16.64 14.65
C ARG A 272 -72.95 16.20 13.34
N PHE A 273 -72.36 15.01 13.38
CA PHE A 273 -71.85 14.35 12.18
C PHE A 273 -72.97 14.17 11.15
N GLY A 274 -72.69 14.49 9.89
CA GLY A 274 -73.62 14.39 8.76
C GLY A 274 -74.59 15.57 8.59
N GLU A 275 -74.61 16.53 9.52
CA GLU A 275 -75.44 17.73 9.45
C GLU A 275 -75.00 18.63 8.28
N GLN A 276 -75.96 19.18 7.52
CA GLN A 276 -75.65 19.95 6.32
C GLN A 276 -75.32 21.41 6.65
N PHE A 277 -74.22 21.91 6.10
CA PHE A 277 -73.87 23.34 6.14
C PHE A 277 -74.83 24.14 5.25
N GLN A 278 -75.00 25.44 5.53
CA GLN A 278 -75.71 26.36 4.64
C GLN A 278 -75.10 26.43 3.23
N SER A 279 -73.83 26.03 3.07
CA SER A 279 -73.10 25.91 1.81
C SER A 279 -73.36 24.59 1.04
N GLY A 280 -74.21 23.70 1.56
CA GLY A 280 -74.54 22.42 0.93
C GLY A 280 -73.61 21.25 1.28
N ALA A 281 -72.42 21.49 1.82
CA ALA A 281 -71.51 20.46 2.34
C ALA A 281 -72.12 19.74 3.57
N ARG A 282 -71.64 18.53 3.92
CA ARG A 282 -72.03 17.83 5.16
C ARG A 282 -70.90 17.82 6.17
N SER A 283 -71.23 17.92 7.46
CA SER A 283 -70.25 17.85 8.54
C SER A 283 -69.62 16.46 8.61
N THR A 284 -68.29 16.40 8.59
CA THR A 284 -67.49 15.18 8.72
C THR A 284 -67.09 14.88 10.17
N GLY A 285 -67.62 15.63 11.14
CA GLY A 285 -67.32 15.49 12.55
C GLY A 285 -68.43 16.03 13.45
N MET A 286 -68.14 16.13 14.75
CA MET A 286 -69.03 16.72 15.74
C MET A 286 -68.34 17.95 16.33
N VAL A 287 -69.09 19.02 16.57
CA VAL A 287 -68.58 20.24 17.23
C VAL A 287 -69.24 20.35 18.60
N ILE A 288 -68.42 20.41 19.64
CA ILE A 288 -68.84 20.52 21.04
C ILE A 288 -68.46 21.92 21.52
N ALA A 289 -69.42 22.66 22.07
CA ALA A 289 -69.15 23.96 22.70
C ALA A 289 -68.32 23.75 23.97
N ALA A 290 -67.26 24.53 24.11
CA ALA A 290 -66.39 24.53 25.28
C ALA A 290 -66.15 25.96 25.77
N ARG A 291 -65.85 26.12 27.06
CA ARG A 291 -65.27 27.36 27.58
C ARG A 291 -63.82 27.47 27.08
N PRO A 292 -63.27 28.69 26.88
CA PRO A 292 -61.85 28.86 26.63
C PRO A 292 -61.02 28.09 27.68
N GLU A 293 -59.91 27.48 27.24
CA GLU A 293 -58.98 26.69 28.07
C GLU A 293 -59.54 25.37 28.65
N ALA A 294 -60.71 24.89 28.22
CA ALA A 294 -61.20 23.57 28.63
C ALA A 294 -60.29 22.43 28.10
N PRO A 295 -59.88 21.46 28.95
CA PRO A 295 -59.00 20.37 28.53
C PRO A 295 -59.71 19.36 27.63
N VAL A 296 -59.06 18.99 26.52
CA VAL A 296 -59.58 18.04 25.52
C VAL A 296 -58.88 16.69 25.73
N ARG A 297 -59.58 15.63 26.11
CA ARG A 297 -58.95 14.33 26.36
C ARG A 297 -58.94 13.45 25.13
N ALA A 298 -57.87 12.67 24.99
CA ALA A 298 -57.82 11.60 24.00
C ALA A 298 -58.91 10.56 24.32
N ILE A 299 -59.66 10.15 23.30
CA ILE A 299 -60.75 9.18 23.46
C ILE A 299 -60.21 7.74 23.62
N HIS A 300 -58.95 7.52 23.26
CA HIS A 300 -58.28 6.23 23.38
C HIS A 300 -56.75 6.42 23.39
N HIS A 301 -56.03 5.38 23.82
CA HIS A 301 -54.57 5.34 23.71
C HIS A 301 -54.17 5.41 22.23
N GLY A 302 -53.20 6.25 21.91
CA GLY A 302 -52.73 6.43 20.54
C GLY A 302 -51.46 7.26 20.47
N ARG A 303 -50.83 7.26 19.29
CA ARG A 303 -49.64 8.07 18.99
C ARG A 303 -50.07 9.34 18.26
N VAL A 304 -49.53 10.48 18.69
CA VAL A 304 -49.70 11.74 17.94
C VAL A 304 -48.91 11.62 16.64
N ILE A 305 -49.62 11.62 15.51
CA ILE A 305 -49.03 11.58 14.16
C ILE A 305 -49.02 12.96 13.50
N PHE A 306 -49.85 13.89 13.99
CA PHE A 306 -49.91 15.27 13.50
C PHE A 306 -50.29 16.21 14.63
N ALA A 307 -49.59 17.34 14.73
CA ALA A 307 -49.83 18.38 15.71
C ALA A 307 -49.36 19.74 15.16
N ASP A 308 -50.16 20.33 14.28
CA ASP A 308 -49.86 21.64 13.66
C ASP A 308 -51.16 22.36 13.22
N TRP A 309 -51.03 23.60 12.73
CA TRP A 309 -52.14 24.39 12.22
C TRP A 309 -52.61 23.90 10.84
N LEU A 310 -53.92 23.68 10.69
CA LEU A 310 -54.56 23.32 9.43
C LEU A 310 -55.67 24.30 9.07
N ARG A 311 -55.65 24.79 7.82
CA ARG A 311 -56.63 25.74 7.31
C ARG A 311 -58.06 25.16 7.43
N GLY A 312 -58.93 25.90 8.11
CA GLY A 312 -60.34 25.50 8.34
C GLY A 312 -60.58 24.72 9.64
N PHE A 313 -59.54 24.18 10.25
CA PHE A 313 -59.59 23.42 11.51
C PHE A 313 -58.78 24.04 12.65
N GLY A 314 -57.98 25.09 12.39
CA GLY A 314 -57.14 25.71 13.41
C GLY A 314 -55.99 24.78 13.83
N LEU A 315 -55.54 24.86 15.08
CA LEU A 315 -54.58 23.90 15.62
C LEU A 315 -55.23 22.51 15.71
N LEU A 316 -54.71 21.56 14.93
CA LEU A 316 -55.25 20.22 14.77
C LEU A 316 -54.26 19.19 15.35
N MET A 317 -54.78 18.31 16.19
CA MET A 317 -54.06 17.11 16.64
C MET A 317 -54.72 15.86 16.08
N ILE A 318 -53.91 14.95 15.51
CA ILE A 318 -54.37 13.65 15.03
C ILE A 318 -53.67 12.55 15.81
N LEU A 319 -54.46 11.69 16.44
CA LEU A 319 -53.97 10.51 17.15
C LEU A 319 -54.30 9.26 16.33
N ASP A 320 -53.28 8.45 16.09
CA ASP A 320 -53.42 7.11 15.56
C ASP A 320 -53.62 6.11 16.70
N HIS A 321 -54.69 5.34 16.63
CA HIS A 321 -55.05 4.32 17.61
C HIS A 321 -54.71 2.89 17.15
N GLY A 322 -54.10 2.73 15.97
CA GLY A 322 -53.87 1.44 15.33
C GLY A 322 -55.09 0.95 14.55
N ASP A 323 -54.91 -0.13 13.77
CA ASP A 323 -55.96 -0.77 12.96
C ASP A 323 -56.72 0.18 12.00
N GLY A 324 -56.07 1.26 11.57
CA GLY A 324 -56.65 2.28 10.66
C GLY A 324 -57.63 3.25 11.33
N TYR A 325 -57.72 3.26 12.65
CA TYR A 325 -58.56 4.20 13.39
C TYR A 325 -57.78 5.43 13.85
N MET A 326 -58.30 6.61 13.52
CA MET A 326 -57.73 7.89 13.92
C MET A 326 -58.79 8.75 14.62
N SER A 327 -58.36 9.54 15.59
CA SER A 327 -59.16 10.62 16.16
C SER A 327 -58.53 11.97 15.86
N LEU A 328 -59.38 12.95 15.55
CA LEU A 328 -58.99 14.29 15.13
C LEU A 328 -59.56 15.31 16.12
N TYR A 329 -58.71 16.18 16.63
CA TYR A 329 -59.05 17.25 17.58
C TYR A 329 -58.68 18.58 16.97
N GLY A 330 -59.66 19.33 16.50
CA GLY A 330 -59.47 20.65 15.87
C GLY A 330 -60.03 21.78 16.73
N TYR A 331 -59.73 23.01 16.31
CA TYR A 331 -60.08 24.27 16.98
C TYR A 331 -59.43 24.44 18.36
N ASN A 332 -58.29 23.77 18.60
CA ASN A 332 -57.57 23.90 19.85
C ASN A 332 -56.91 25.28 19.96
N GLN A 333 -56.73 25.76 21.19
CA GLN A 333 -56.03 27.02 21.47
C GLN A 333 -54.50 26.81 21.56
N ALA A 334 -54.08 25.63 22.03
CA ALA A 334 -52.69 25.20 22.12
C ALA A 334 -52.61 23.68 21.85
N LEU A 335 -51.41 23.15 21.63
CA LEU A 335 -51.17 21.71 21.51
C LEU A 335 -50.12 21.31 22.56
N LEU A 336 -50.52 20.55 23.57
CA LEU A 336 -49.61 20.14 24.65
C LEU A 336 -48.65 18.97 24.32
N ARG A 337 -48.74 18.38 23.12
CA ARG A 337 -47.94 17.22 22.72
C ARG A 337 -47.42 17.35 21.28
N SER A 338 -46.20 16.89 21.05
CA SER A 338 -45.53 16.84 19.74
C SER A 338 -45.55 15.41 19.17
N PRO A 339 -45.37 15.24 17.84
CA PRO A 339 -45.28 13.92 17.24
C PRO A 339 -44.22 13.05 17.92
N GLY A 340 -44.55 11.79 18.20
CA GLY A 340 -43.62 10.80 18.78
C GLY A 340 -43.60 10.65 20.31
N ASN A 341 -44.18 11.57 21.10
CA ASN A 341 -44.25 11.45 22.57
C ASN A 341 -45.59 10.84 23.05
N GLY A 342 -45.55 9.75 23.82
CA GLY A 342 -46.68 8.85 24.13
C GLY A 342 -47.76 9.34 25.12
N SER A 343 -48.95 8.71 24.94
CA SER A 343 -50.17 8.59 25.74
C SER A 343 -50.67 9.74 26.65
N ALA A 344 -51.51 10.60 26.05
CA ALA A 344 -52.81 11.08 26.54
C ALA A 344 -52.90 11.91 27.85
N VAL A 345 -52.72 13.22 27.73
CA VAL A 345 -53.69 14.28 28.14
C VAL A 345 -53.54 15.38 27.08
N VAL A 346 -54.62 15.79 26.42
CA VAL A 346 -54.58 16.92 25.47
C VAL A 346 -55.24 18.13 26.19
N THR A 347 -54.63 19.29 25.99
CA THR A 347 -55.24 20.61 26.12
C THR A 347 -54.77 21.37 24.89
#